data_AF-A0A3C0UTQ2-F1
#
_entry.id   AF-A0A3C0UTQ2-F1
#
_cell.length_a   1.000
_cell.length_b   1.000
_cell.length_c   1.000
_cell.angle_alpha   90.00
_cell.angle_beta   90.00
_cell.angle_gamma   90.00
#
_symmetry.space_group_name_H-M   'P 1'
#
loop_
_entity.id
_entity.type
_entity.pdbx_description
1 polymer ?
#
loop_
_entity_poly.entity_id
_entity_poly.type
_entity_poly.pdbx_seq_one_letter_code
_entity_poly.pdbx_strand_id
1 'polypeptide(L)'
;MNYLTFENEDKMPALGLGTWKSAKGEVYTAVKTAIEIGYRHFDCALVYGNEQEIGQAFADAMKEGTVKREDLWITSKLWNNSHEKQHILPSINTTLQDL
;
A
#
# COMPACT_ATOMS: atom_id res chain seq x y z
N MET A 1 -2.52 16.66 9.28
CA MET A 1 -3.10 15.67 8.36
C MET A 1 -4.60 15.64 8.58
N ASN A 2 -5.40 15.75 7.52
CA ASN A 2 -6.86 15.59 7.63
C ASN A 2 -7.20 14.09 7.52
N TYR A 3 -8.24 13.64 8.22
CA TYR A 3 -8.67 12.25 8.23
C TYR A 3 -10.13 12.14 7.83
N LEU A 4 -10.46 11.06 7.13
CA LEU A 4 -11.83 10.60 6.91
C LEU A 4 -12.09 9.45 7.89
N THR A 5 -13.28 9.44 8.49
CA THR A 5 -13.70 8.40 9.44
C THR A 5 -14.69 7.48 8.76
N PHE A 6 -14.41 6.18 8.76
CA PHE A 6 -15.33 5.15 8.26
C PHE A 6 -16.38 4.79 9.33
N GLU A 7 -17.42 4.04 8.92
CA GLU A 7 -18.49 3.60 9.83
C GLU A 7 -17.99 2.72 10.98
N ASN A 8 -16.88 2.00 10.77
CA ASN A 8 -16.20 1.20 11.79
C ASN A 8 -15.22 2.01 12.65
N GLU A 9 -15.29 3.35 12.60
CA GLU A 9 -14.45 4.31 13.34
C GLU A 9 -12.97 4.37 12.92
N ASP A 10 -12.57 3.58 11.93
CA ASP A 10 -11.23 3.66 11.36
C ASP A 10 -10.97 5.03 10.73
N LYS A 11 -9.78 5.58 10.99
CA LYS A 11 -9.37 6.90 10.51
C LYS A 11 -8.35 6.75 9.39
N MET A 12 -8.78 7.05 8.17
CA MET A 12 -7.92 7.04 6.99
C MET A 12 -7.39 8.45 6.70
N PRO A 13 -6.08 8.63 6.45
CA PRO A 13 -5.55 9.91 5.96
C PRO A 13 -6.25 10.32 4.66
N ALA A 14 -6.78 11.54 4.61
CA ALA A 14 -7.61 12.02 3.50
C ALA A 14 -6.83 12.19 2.18
N LEU A 15 -5.50 12.28 2.25
CA LEU A 15 -4.60 12.34 1.10
C LEU A 15 -3.72 11.09 1.09
N GLY A 16 -3.69 10.39 -0.04
CA GLY A 16 -2.85 9.22 -0.26
C GLY A 16 -2.04 9.30 -1.55
N LEU A 17 -0.97 8.51 -1.61
CA LEU A 17 -0.16 8.33 -2.82
C LEU A 17 -0.74 7.19 -3.66
N GLY A 18 -1.07 7.48 -4.92
CA GLY A 18 -1.41 6.46 -5.92
C GLY A 18 -0.15 5.91 -6.58
N THR A 19 -0.12 4.59 -6.83
CA THR A 19 1.08 3.88 -7.31
C THR A 19 0.95 3.28 -8.72
N TRP A 20 -0.14 3.58 -9.42
CA TRP A 20 -0.35 3.11 -10.80
C TRP A 20 0.64 3.76 -11.78
N LYS A 21 1.12 2.97 -12.75
CA LYS A 21 2.01 3.40 -13.86
C LYS A 21 3.40 3.91 -13.47
N SER A 22 3.83 3.73 -12.23
CA SER A 22 5.24 3.96 -11.87
C SER A 22 6.16 3.07 -12.69
N ALA A 23 7.26 3.62 -13.20
CA ALA A 23 8.27 2.80 -13.86
C ALA A 23 8.96 1.88 -12.83
N LYS A 24 9.52 0.76 -13.32
CA LYS A 24 10.28 -0.17 -12.49
C LYS A 24 11.42 0.57 -11.78
N GLY A 25 11.54 0.42 -10.47
CA GLY A 25 12.52 1.10 -9.62
C GLY A 25 12.08 2.49 -9.12
N GLU A 26 11.17 3.19 -9.82
CA GLU A 26 10.73 4.52 -9.39
C GLU A 26 9.71 4.46 -8.25
N VAL A 27 8.89 3.41 -8.20
CA VAL A 27 7.84 3.29 -7.16
C VAL A 27 8.44 3.16 -5.77
N TYR A 28 9.56 2.44 -5.62
CA TYR A 28 10.25 2.32 -4.34
C TYR A 28 10.66 3.70 -3.82
N THR A 29 11.35 4.50 -4.66
CA THR A 29 11.80 5.84 -4.29
C THR A 29 10.60 6.74 -3.99
N ALA A 30 9.56 6.71 -4.82
CA ALA A 30 8.36 7.50 -4.60
C ALA A 30 7.68 7.18 -3.26
N VAL A 31 7.52 5.89 -2.92
CA VAL A 31 6.92 5.46 -1.65
C VAL A 31 7.80 5.86 -0.47
N LYS A 32 9.11 5.60 -0.53
CA LYS A 32 10.03 5.95 0.55
C LYS A 32 10.08 7.46 0.80
N THR A 33 10.19 8.27 -0.25
CA THR A 33 10.15 9.73 -0.15
C THR A 33 8.78 10.21 0.36
N ALA A 34 7.67 9.61 -0.08
CA ALA A 34 6.35 9.97 0.42
C ALA A 34 6.23 9.75 1.93
N ILE A 35 6.77 8.63 2.45
CA ILE A 35 6.82 8.36 3.89
C ILE A 35 7.62 9.43 4.63
N GLU A 36 8.81 9.78 4.11
CA GLU A 36 9.71 10.79 4.68
C GLU A 36 9.05 12.18 4.74
N ILE A 37 8.31 12.58 3.70
CA ILE A 37 7.61 13.88 3.66
C ILE A 37 6.25 13.85 4.38
N GLY A 38 5.86 12.71 4.98
CA GLY A 38 4.75 12.63 5.92
C GLY A 38 3.49 11.91 5.41
N TYR A 39 3.47 11.34 4.20
CA TYR A 39 2.34 10.52 3.74
C TYR A 39 2.18 9.28 4.61
N ARG A 40 0.92 8.93 4.87
CA ARG A 40 0.53 7.76 5.67
C ARG A 40 -0.54 6.91 4.99
N HIS A 41 -0.95 7.26 3.77
CA HIS A 41 -1.94 6.52 2.99
C HIS A 41 -1.37 6.19 1.62
N PHE A 42 -1.40 4.91 1.25
CA PHE A 42 -0.90 4.37 0.00
C PHE A 42 -1.97 3.54 -0.72
N ASP A 43 -2.26 3.90 -1.96
CA ASP A 43 -3.15 3.18 -2.86
C ASP A 43 -2.34 2.28 -3.79
N CYS A 44 -2.50 0.98 -3.61
CA CYS A 44 -1.85 -0.12 -4.34
C CYS A 44 -2.91 -0.96 -5.08
N ALA A 45 -2.46 -1.89 -5.89
CA ALA A 45 -3.29 -2.96 -6.44
C ALA A 45 -2.40 -4.06 -7.01
N LEU A 46 -2.79 -5.32 -6.85
CA LEU A 46 -2.08 -6.47 -7.42
C LEU A 46 -1.82 -6.31 -8.93
N VAL A 47 -2.81 -5.80 -9.67
CA VAL A 47 -2.71 -5.61 -11.13
C VAL A 47 -1.68 -4.56 -11.55
N TYR A 48 -1.26 -3.67 -10.65
CA TYR A 48 -0.23 -2.68 -10.99
C TYR A 48 1.15 -3.32 -11.15
N GLY A 49 1.32 -4.56 -10.66
CA GLY A 49 2.53 -5.36 -10.88
C GLY A 49 3.77 -4.84 -10.16
N ASN A 50 3.57 -4.02 -9.12
CA ASN A 50 4.64 -3.32 -8.43
C ASN A 50 4.56 -3.40 -6.88
N GLU A 51 3.70 -4.26 -6.34
CA GLU A 51 3.52 -4.42 -4.89
C GLU A 51 4.83 -4.84 -4.19
N GLN A 52 5.65 -5.71 -4.79
CA GLN A 52 6.95 -6.11 -4.22
C GLN A 52 7.91 -4.94 -3.96
N GLU A 53 7.99 -3.99 -4.89
CA GLU A 53 8.85 -2.82 -4.72
C GLU A 53 8.29 -1.86 -3.66
N ILE A 54 6.97 -1.77 -3.55
CA ILE A 54 6.27 -0.99 -2.53
C ILE A 54 6.49 -1.60 -1.15
N GLY A 55 6.33 -2.92 -1.00
CA GLY A 55 6.54 -3.64 0.24
C GLY A 55 7.97 -3.53 0.75
N GLN A 56 8.96 -3.60 -0.15
CA GLN A 56 10.36 -3.34 0.21
C GLN A 56 10.55 -1.92 0.76
N ALA A 57 9.91 -0.90 0.17
CA ALA A 57 9.99 0.47 0.68
C ALA A 57 9.34 0.61 2.07
N PHE A 58 8.21 -0.04 2.32
CA PHE A 58 7.58 -0.08 3.65
C PHE A 58 8.47 -0.78 4.67
N ALA A 59 9.01 -1.95 4.34
CA ALA A 59 9.88 -2.72 5.23
C ALA A 59 11.14 -1.93 5.61
N ASP A 60 11.78 -1.27 4.65
CA ASP A 60 12.97 -0.45 4.90
C ASP A 60 12.63 0.76 5.77
N ALA A 61 11.55 1.49 5.46
CA ALA A 61 11.14 2.65 6.26
C ALA A 61 10.77 2.29 7.71
N MET A 62 10.15 1.12 7.92
CA MET A 62 9.87 0.59 9.25
C MET A 62 11.14 0.15 9.98
N LYS A 63 12.08 -0.50 9.28
CA LYS A 63 13.38 -0.90 9.83
C LYS A 63 14.26 0.29 10.21
N GLU A 64 14.20 1.37 9.43
CA GLU A 64 14.88 2.64 9.70
C GLU A 64 14.22 3.44 10.83
N GLY A 65 13.00 3.06 11.22
CA GLY A 65 12.23 3.73 12.29
C GLY A 65 11.52 5.01 11.86
N THR A 66 11.42 5.28 10.55
CA THR A 66 10.73 6.46 10.01
C THR A 66 9.23 6.40 10.26
N VAL A 67 8.65 5.20 10.26
CA VAL A 67 7.23 4.91 10.55
C VAL A 67 7.07 3.55 11.21
N LYS A 68 5.94 3.32 11.89
CA LYS A 68 5.49 2.01 12.32
C LYS A 68 4.37 1.48 11.41
N ARG A 69 4.08 0.19 11.48
CA ARG A 69 3.00 -0.41 10.67
C ARG A 69 1.66 0.24 10.95
N GLU A 70 1.34 0.51 12.21
CA GLU A 70 0.09 1.15 12.64
C GLU A 70 -0.06 2.62 12.18
N ASP A 71 1.04 3.26 11.76
CA ASP A 71 0.98 4.60 11.18
C ASP A 71 0.51 4.59 9.72
N LEU A 72 0.53 3.44 9.05
CA LEU A 72 0.28 3.30 7.61
C LEU A 72 -1.13 2.76 7.31
N TRP A 73 -1.85 3.50 6.48
CA TRP A 73 -3.04 3.05 5.77
C TRP A 73 -2.66 2.54 4.38
N ILE A 74 -2.78 1.23 4.16
CA ILE A 74 -2.41 0.58 2.90
C ILE A 74 -3.67 -0.03 2.30
N THR A 75 -3.99 0.38 1.08
CA THR A 75 -5.13 -0.15 0.32
C THR A 75 -4.60 -0.95 -0.86
N SER A 76 -5.10 -2.16 -1.06
CA SER A 76 -4.91 -2.93 -2.30
C SER A 76 -6.27 -3.36 -2.87
N LYS A 77 -6.28 -4.00 -4.04
CA LYS A 77 -7.47 -4.29 -4.83
C LYS A 77 -7.40 -5.70 -5.40
N LEU A 78 -8.44 -6.49 -5.15
CA LEU A 78 -8.65 -7.78 -5.80
C LEU A 78 -8.84 -7.54 -7.32
N TRP A 79 -8.10 -8.27 -8.15
CA TRP A 79 -8.23 -8.13 -9.60
C TRP A 79 -9.37 -8.99 -10.16
N ASN A 80 -9.84 -8.62 -11.35
CA ASN A 80 -11.02 -9.17 -12.01
C ASN A 80 -10.95 -10.70 -12.24
N ASN A 81 -9.75 -11.26 -12.34
CA ASN A 81 -9.54 -12.71 -12.51
C ASN A 81 -9.71 -13.51 -11.21
N SER A 82 -9.93 -12.86 -10.08
CA SER A 82 -9.91 -13.50 -8.75
C SER A 82 -11.24 -13.38 -7.99
N HIS A 83 -12.32 -13.01 -8.65
CA HIS A 83 -13.64 -12.88 -8.03
C HIS A 83 -14.30 -14.23 -7.70
N GLU A 84 -13.85 -15.33 -8.32
CA GLU A 84 -14.31 -16.66 -7.91
C GLU A 84 -13.80 -16.98 -6.49
N LYS A 85 -14.68 -17.52 -5.63
CA LYS A 85 -14.40 -17.73 -4.20
C LYS A 85 -13.06 -18.44 -3.92
N GLN A 86 -12.71 -19.41 -4.75
CA GLN A 86 -11.48 -20.19 -4.62
C GLN A 86 -10.20 -19.38 -4.91
N HIS A 87 -10.30 -18.24 -5.59
CA HIS A 87 -9.17 -17.38 -5.97
C HIS A 87 -9.01 -16.15 -5.07
N ILE A 88 -10.01 -15.83 -4.24
CA ILE A 88 -9.97 -14.66 -3.34
C ILE A 88 -8.80 -14.75 -2.36
N LEU A 89 -8.78 -15.78 -1.50
CA LEU A 89 -7.75 -15.94 -0.48
C LEU A 89 -6.34 -16.07 -1.08
N PRO A 90 -6.10 -16.88 -2.13
CA PRO A 90 -4.80 -16.89 -2.79
C PRO A 90 -4.33 -15.52 -3.26
N SER A 91 -5.22 -14.71 -3.85
CA SER A 91 -4.87 -13.39 -4.36
C SER A 91 -4.56 -12.39 -3.26
N ILE A 92 -5.33 -12.42 -2.16
CA ILE A 92 -5.05 -11.59 -0.98
C ILE A 92 -3.70 -11.98 -0.37
N ASN A 93 -3.41 -13.29 -0.27
CA ASN A 93 -2.14 -13.76 0.28
C ASN A 93 -0.94 -13.36 -0.59
N THR A 94 -1.08 -13.33 -1.91
CA THR A 94 -0.04 -12.79 -2.80
C THR A 94 0.23 -11.32 -2.48
N THR A 95 -0.81 -10.49 -2.41
CA THR A 95 -0.66 -9.08 -2.02
C THR A 95 -0.04 -8.90 -0.63
N LEU A 96 -0.44 -9.71 0.37
CA LEU A 96 0.13 -9.65 1.72
C LEU A 96 1.58 -10.13 1.80
N GLN A 97 2.02 -10.97 0.87
CA GLN A 97 3.41 -11.41 0.78
C GLN A 97 4.27 -10.38 0.07
N ASP A 98 3.70 -9.69 -0.93
CA ASP A 98 4.41 -8.71 -1.74
C ASP A 98 4.50 -7.33 -1.06
N LEU A 99 3.56 -6.95 -0.19
CA LEU A 99 3.54 -5.68 0.59
C LEU A 99 4.07 -5.82 2.01
#